data_AF-G2ZZH9-F1
#
_entry.id   AF-G2ZZH9-F1
#
_cell.length_a   1.000
_cell.length_b   1.000
_cell.length_c   1.000
_cell.angle_alpha   90.00
_cell.angle_beta   90.00
_cell.angle_gamma   90.00
#
_symmetry.space_group_name_H-M   'P 1'
#
loop_
_entity.id
_entity.type
_entity.pdbx_description
1 polymer ?
#
loop_
_entity_poly.entity_id
_entity_poly.type
_entity_poly.pdbx_seq_one_letter_code
_entity_poly.pdbx_strand_id
1 'polypeptide(L)'
;MDCSVHDIDLARWMPGGARATRAFATGTIALHPDPAPLGDVDNGLAIVEFEGGARAVFYASRTFAHGHEPQTEVIGTRGKLIVGQGAWRDRVEFSDADGTHRHTVGDFFERFEQAFQLEMAACAAACRGERPVPLTLADATEATRIGQAITASLLSGQPEPISTPVARQRTPLAEPA
;
A
#
# COMPACT_ATOMS: atom_id res chain seq x y z
N MET A 1 -0.86 0.44 -8.81
CA MET A 1 -1.54 1.53 -8.07
C MET A 1 -2.58 0.92 -7.13
N ASP A 2 -3.50 0.14 -7.66
CA ASP A 2 -4.59 -0.54 -6.96
C ASP A 2 -4.14 -1.38 -5.75
N CYS A 3 -3.16 -2.28 -5.90
CA CYS A 3 -2.78 -3.20 -4.82
C CYS A 3 -1.88 -2.54 -3.77
N SER A 4 -0.97 -1.66 -4.18
CA SER A 4 0.10 -1.15 -3.31
C SER A 4 -0.21 0.18 -2.64
N VAL A 5 -1.36 0.83 -2.90
CA VAL A 5 -1.65 2.15 -2.31
C VAL A 5 -1.68 2.11 -0.78
N HIS A 6 -2.16 1.01 -0.20
CA HIS A 6 -2.15 0.78 1.24
C HIS A 6 -0.71 0.61 1.77
N ASP A 7 0.12 -0.15 1.08
CA ASP A 7 1.52 -0.33 1.46
C ASP A 7 2.31 0.98 1.35
N ILE A 8 2.03 1.79 0.32
CA ILE A 8 2.63 3.12 0.15
C ILE A 8 2.26 4.02 1.34
N ASP A 9 1.00 4.01 1.77
CA ASP A 9 0.57 4.76 2.95
C ASP A 9 1.27 4.27 4.22
N LEU A 10 1.35 2.96 4.43
CA LEU A 10 2.09 2.34 5.54
C LEU A 10 3.58 2.70 5.53
N ALA A 11 4.22 2.70 4.36
CA ALA A 11 5.62 3.05 4.17
C ALA A 11 5.91 4.53 4.44
N ARG A 12 4.90 5.41 4.33
CA ARG A 12 4.99 6.79 4.80
C ARG A 12 4.71 6.88 6.29
N TRP A 13 3.68 6.20 6.78
CA TRP A 13 3.18 6.31 8.14
C TRP A 13 4.19 5.79 9.18
N MET A 14 4.67 4.55 9.03
CA MET A 14 5.49 3.91 10.07
C MET A 14 6.86 4.55 10.29
N PRO A 15 7.60 4.98 9.24
CA PRO A 15 8.88 5.67 9.41
C PRO A 15 8.76 7.15 9.82
N GLY A 16 7.55 7.67 10.05
CA GLY A 16 7.33 9.03 10.53
C GLY A 16 7.11 10.10 9.45
N GLY A 17 6.64 9.72 8.26
CA GLY A 17 6.19 10.66 7.23
C GLY A 17 7.30 11.25 6.36
N ALA A 18 8.43 10.55 6.23
CA ALA A 18 9.52 10.98 5.34
C ALA A 18 9.01 11.16 3.89
N ARG A 19 9.56 12.15 3.19
CA ARG A 19 9.19 12.43 1.82
C ARG A 19 9.84 11.42 0.88
N ALA A 20 9.06 10.86 -0.04
CA ALA A 20 9.56 10.00 -1.10
C ALA A 20 10.21 10.83 -2.24
N THR A 21 11.30 10.33 -2.82
CA THR A 21 12.13 11.08 -3.78
C THR A 21 12.22 10.40 -5.15
N ARG A 22 12.33 9.07 -5.19
CA ARG A 22 12.48 8.30 -6.43
C ARG A 22 11.80 6.93 -6.29
N ALA A 23 11.21 6.45 -7.37
CA ALA A 23 10.68 5.09 -7.48
C ALA A 23 11.37 4.34 -8.61
N PHE A 24 11.57 3.04 -8.44
CA PHE A 24 11.88 2.11 -9.54
C PHE A 24 10.95 0.92 -9.45
N ALA A 25 10.38 0.47 -10.56
CA ALA A 25 9.47 -0.67 -10.59
C ALA A 25 9.75 -1.61 -11.77
N THR A 26 9.42 -2.88 -11.56
CA THR A 26 9.47 -3.93 -12.58
C THR A 26 8.41 -4.97 -12.26
N GLY A 27 8.06 -5.82 -13.21
CA GLY A 27 7.07 -6.85 -12.98
C GLY A 27 6.97 -7.82 -14.13
N THR A 28 6.10 -8.81 -13.94
CA THR A 28 5.85 -9.85 -14.93
C THR A 28 4.39 -10.27 -14.90
N ILE A 29 3.98 -10.96 -15.95
CA ILE A 29 2.73 -11.68 -16.02
C ILE A 29 3.06 -13.16 -15.93
N ALA A 30 2.74 -13.76 -14.79
CA ALA A 30 3.04 -15.16 -14.51
C ALA A 30 1.88 -16.09 -14.88
N LEU A 31 0.64 -15.67 -14.66
CA LEU A 31 -0.54 -16.52 -14.76
C LEU A 31 -1.71 -15.85 -15.49
N HIS A 32 -1.97 -14.57 -15.24
CA HIS A 32 -3.16 -13.87 -15.73
C HIS A 32 -2.77 -12.90 -16.86
N PRO A 33 -3.06 -13.20 -18.13
CA PRO A 33 -2.69 -12.35 -19.27
C PRO A 33 -3.49 -11.04 -19.38
N ASP A 34 -4.63 -10.95 -18.72
CA ASP A 34 -5.58 -9.83 -18.81
C ASP A 34 -5.01 -8.43 -18.47
N PRO A 35 -4.00 -8.26 -17.60
CA PRO A 35 -3.36 -6.97 -17.36
C PRO A 35 -2.47 -6.47 -18.52
N ALA A 36 -2.02 -7.36 -19.42
CA ALA A 36 -1.07 -7.01 -20.48
C ALA A 36 -1.54 -5.86 -21.40
N PRO A 37 -2.80 -5.83 -21.89
CA PRO A 37 -3.30 -4.75 -22.75
C PRO A 37 -3.35 -3.38 -22.05
N LEU A 38 -3.31 -3.37 -20.71
CA LEU A 38 -3.29 -2.15 -19.88
C LEU A 38 -1.87 -1.71 -19.52
N GLY A 39 -0.85 -2.47 -19.95
CA GLY A 39 0.54 -2.25 -19.52
C GLY A 39 0.76 -2.55 -18.04
N ASP A 40 -0.09 -3.39 -17.44
CA ASP A 40 -0.01 -3.80 -16.03
C ASP A 40 0.50 -5.25 -15.91
N VAL A 41 0.82 -5.66 -14.69
CA VAL A 41 1.47 -6.94 -14.35
C VAL A 41 0.66 -7.67 -13.29
N ASP A 42 0.67 -9.00 -13.27
CA ASP A 42 0.03 -9.76 -12.17
C ASP A 42 0.96 -9.95 -10.96
N ASN A 43 2.27 -9.72 -11.15
CA ASN A 43 3.31 -9.74 -10.14
C ASN A 43 4.25 -8.55 -10.35
N GLY A 44 4.20 -7.57 -9.45
CA GLY A 44 4.98 -6.33 -9.51
C GLY A 44 5.89 -6.15 -8.30
N LEU A 45 7.07 -5.59 -8.54
CA LEU A 45 8.04 -5.18 -7.53
C LEU A 45 8.35 -3.69 -7.68
N ALA A 46 8.48 -2.98 -6.57
CA ALA A 46 8.93 -1.60 -6.58
C ALA A 46 9.87 -1.29 -5.42
N ILE A 47 10.80 -0.37 -5.66
CA ILE A 47 11.67 0.21 -4.64
C ILE A 47 11.41 1.71 -4.63
N VAL A 48 11.09 2.26 -3.46
CA VAL A 48 10.91 3.70 -3.24
C VAL A 48 11.97 4.22 -2.28
N GLU A 49 12.61 5.30 -2.69
CA GLU A 49 13.59 6.02 -1.90
C GLU A 49 12.95 7.19 -1.15
N PHE A 50 13.35 7.38 0.10
CA PHE A 50 12.92 8.48 0.95
C PHE A 50 14.08 9.39 1.32
N GLU A 51 13.76 10.66 1.62
CA GLU A 51 14.66 11.58 2.31
C GLU A 51 15.17 10.96 3.62
N GLY A 52 16.42 11.22 3.98
CA GLY A 52 17.06 10.62 5.15
C GLY A 52 17.55 9.17 4.96
N GLY A 53 17.43 8.61 3.75
CA GLY A 53 18.07 7.34 3.38
C GLY A 53 17.21 6.09 3.60
N ALA A 54 16.00 6.23 4.17
CA ALA A 54 15.06 5.12 4.27
C ALA A 54 14.64 4.60 2.88
N ARG A 55 14.30 3.31 2.81
CA ARG A 55 13.88 2.62 1.58
C ARG A 55 12.65 1.77 1.88
N ALA A 56 11.70 1.72 0.96
CA ALA A 56 10.60 0.78 0.99
C ALA A 56 10.68 -0.15 -0.23
N VAL A 57 10.38 -1.42 -0.02
CA VAL A 57 10.25 -2.42 -1.08
C VAL A 57 8.81 -2.91 -1.06
N PHE A 58 8.20 -2.93 -2.24
CA PHE A 58 6.83 -3.39 -2.44
C PHE A 58 6.84 -4.62 -3.31
N TYR A 59 6.03 -5.59 -2.94
CA TYR A 59 5.68 -6.72 -3.80
C TYR A 59 4.16 -6.84 -3.82
N ALA A 60 3.60 -6.74 -5.02
CA ALA A 60 2.17 -6.92 -5.24
C ALA A 60 1.97 -8.13 -6.15
N SER A 61 1.14 -9.06 -5.70
CA SER A 61 0.80 -10.27 -6.46
C SER A 61 -0.71 -10.46 -6.49
N ARG A 62 -1.21 -10.91 -7.65
CA ARG A 62 -2.57 -11.41 -7.84
C ARG A 62 -2.62 -12.93 -7.94
N THR A 63 -1.51 -13.62 -7.65
CA THR A 63 -1.34 -15.06 -7.93
C THR A 63 -0.96 -15.87 -6.69
N PHE A 64 -1.13 -15.33 -5.47
CA PHE A 64 -0.88 -16.11 -4.26
C PHE A 64 -1.88 -17.25 -4.14
N ALA A 65 -1.38 -18.49 -4.28
CA ALA A 65 -2.22 -19.69 -4.28
C ALA A 65 -2.82 -20.03 -2.92
N HIS A 66 -2.21 -19.56 -1.83
CA HIS A 66 -2.64 -19.86 -0.47
C HIS A 66 -3.62 -18.84 0.11
N GLY A 67 -4.02 -17.81 -0.63
CA GLY A 67 -5.02 -16.82 -0.19
C GLY A 67 -4.49 -15.39 -0.15
N HIS A 68 -5.04 -14.59 0.76
CA HIS A 68 -4.76 -13.15 0.83
C HIS A 68 -3.71 -12.81 1.89
N GLU A 69 -2.46 -12.56 1.46
CA GLU A 69 -1.34 -12.26 2.36
C GLU A 69 -0.84 -10.81 2.26
N PRO A 70 -1.48 -9.86 2.96
CA PRO A 70 -0.87 -8.57 3.24
C PRO A 70 0.12 -8.72 4.39
N GLN A 71 1.41 -8.48 4.11
CA GLN A 71 2.48 -8.53 5.08
C GLN A 71 3.29 -7.23 5.05
N THR A 72 3.64 -6.73 6.23
CA THR A 72 4.51 -5.57 6.38
C THR A 72 5.68 -5.91 7.27
N GLU A 73 6.91 -5.69 6.78
CA GLU A 73 8.14 -5.82 7.57
C GLU A 73 8.79 -4.44 7.74
N VAL A 74 9.11 -4.08 8.99
CA VAL A 74 9.86 -2.85 9.30
C VAL A 74 11.18 -3.24 9.94
N ILE A 75 12.27 -2.84 9.30
CA ILE A 75 13.64 -3.13 9.74
C ILE A 75 14.28 -1.84 10.23
N GLY A 76 14.71 -1.82 11.49
CA GLY A 76 15.45 -0.72 12.10
C GLY A 76 16.87 -1.14 12.48
N THR A 77 17.61 -0.21 13.07
CA THR A 77 19.02 -0.42 13.48
C THR A 77 19.21 -1.42 14.62
N ARG A 78 18.13 -1.79 15.31
CA ARG A 78 18.15 -2.65 16.51
C ARG A 78 17.31 -3.92 16.39
N GLY A 79 16.72 -4.18 15.23
CA GLY A 79 15.81 -5.30 15.03
C GLY A 79 14.75 -5.02 13.99
N LYS A 80 13.78 -5.93 13.92
CA LYS A 80 12.69 -5.87 12.95
C LYS A 80 11.38 -6.35 13.55
N LEU A 81 10.27 -5.95 12.95
CA LEU A 81 8.92 -6.46 13.21
C LEU A 81 8.29 -6.92 11.89
N ILE A 82 7.44 -7.94 11.97
CA ILE A 82 6.63 -8.41 10.85
C ILE A 82 5.17 -8.44 11.30
N VAL A 83 4.29 -7.84 10.51
CA VAL A 83 2.85 -7.81 10.72
C VAL A 83 2.18 -8.62 9.61
N GLY A 84 1.32 -9.56 9.97
CA GLY A 84 0.53 -10.34 9.00
C GLY A 84 1.21 -11.59 8.43
N GLN A 85 2.35 -12.01 8.98
CA GLN A 85 3.13 -13.14 8.47
C GLN A 85 2.28 -14.42 8.31
N GLY A 86 2.31 -14.99 7.11
CA GLY A 86 1.67 -16.27 6.75
C GLY A 86 0.16 -16.23 6.59
N ALA A 87 -0.48 -15.05 6.67
CA ALA A 87 -1.92 -14.87 6.44
C ALA A 87 -2.82 -15.78 7.30
N TRP A 88 -2.37 -16.18 8.50
CA TRP A 88 -3.10 -17.12 9.35
C TRP A 88 -4.49 -16.60 9.69
N ARG A 89 -5.51 -17.44 9.44
CA ARG A 89 -6.92 -17.14 9.71
C ARG A 89 -7.23 -17.12 11.20
N ASP A 90 -6.70 -18.09 11.93
CA ASP A 90 -6.95 -18.31 13.34
C ASP A 90 -5.71 -18.90 14.04
N ARG A 91 -5.89 -19.38 15.28
CA ARG A 91 -4.82 -19.99 16.09
C ARG A 91 -4.84 -21.52 16.03
N VAL A 92 -5.57 -22.10 15.08
CA VAL A 92 -5.69 -23.54 14.94
C VAL A 92 -4.57 -24.05 14.05
N GLU A 93 -3.93 -25.11 14.54
CA GLU A 93 -2.95 -25.89 13.81
C GLU A 93 -3.43 -27.34 13.80
N PHE A 94 -3.32 -28.00 12.66
CA PHE A 94 -3.72 -29.40 12.52
C PHE A 94 -2.67 -30.17 11.72
N SER A 95 -2.62 -31.47 11.94
CA SER A 95 -1.61 -32.34 11.32
C SER A 95 -2.25 -33.60 10.76
N ASP A 96 -1.73 -34.07 9.63
CA ASP A 96 -2.12 -35.31 8.97
C ASP A 96 -0.88 -35.99 8.35
N ALA A 97 -1.09 -36.92 7.41
CA ALA A 97 0.00 -37.63 6.75
C ALA A 97 0.86 -36.72 5.85
N ASP A 98 0.36 -35.55 5.45
CA ASP A 98 1.02 -34.61 4.54
C ASP A 98 1.76 -33.49 5.28
N GLY A 99 1.59 -33.37 6.60
CA GLY A 99 2.39 -32.48 7.43
C GLY A 99 1.59 -31.74 8.50
N THR A 100 2.06 -30.52 8.81
CA THR A 100 1.41 -29.60 9.75
C THR A 100 0.92 -28.38 8.99
N HIS A 101 -0.33 -28.02 9.23
CA HIS A 101 -1.10 -27.08 8.43
C HIS A 101 -1.76 -26.02 9.30
N ARG A 102 -2.08 -24.89 8.67
CA ARG A 102 -2.88 -23.82 9.24
C ARG A 102 -3.80 -23.27 8.15
N HIS A 103 -4.96 -22.79 8.55
CA HIS A 103 -5.84 -22.07 7.63
C HIS A 103 -5.30 -20.66 7.39
N THR A 104 -5.46 -20.20 6.17
CA THR A 104 -5.15 -18.85 5.72
C THR A 104 -6.44 -18.10 5.40
N VAL A 105 -6.40 -16.77 5.46
CA VAL A 105 -7.54 -15.94 5.04
C VAL A 105 -7.74 -16.01 3.52
N GLY A 106 -9.00 -16.04 3.09
CA GLY A 106 -9.34 -16.15 1.68
C GLY A 106 -9.23 -14.83 0.92
N ASP A 107 -9.64 -13.73 1.56
CA ASP A 107 -9.75 -12.42 0.92
C ASP A 107 -9.51 -11.25 1.90
N PHE A 108 -9.56 -10.03 1.35
CA PHE A 108 -9.35 -8.79 2.12
C PHE A 108 -10.52 -8.46 3.05
N PHE A 109 -11.75 -8.88 2.74
CA PHE A 109 -12.89 -8.64 3.61
C PHE A 109 -12.75 -9.42 4.90
N GLU A 110 -12.40 -10.71 4.82
CA GLU A 110 -12.10 -11.52 5.99
C GLU A 110 -10.90 -10.95 6.77
N ARG A 111 -9.83 -10.58 6.06
CA ARG A 111 -8.60 -10.11 6.71
C ARG A 111 -8.77 -8.77 7.45
N PHE A 112 -9.55 -7.86 6.90
CA PHE A 112 -9.69 -6.48 7.36
C PHE A 112 -11.09 -6.14 7.88
N GLU A 113 -11.95 -7.14 8.15
CA GLU A 113 -13.32 -6.95 8.68
C GLU A 113 -13.36 -5.93 9.83
N GLN A 114 -12.51 -6.14 10.84
CA GLN A 114 -12.44 -5.26 12.00
C GLN A 114 -11.97 -3.85 11.63
N ALA A 115 -11.01 -3.72 10.71
CA ALA A 115 -10.50 -2.43 10.27
C ALA A 115 -11.59 -1.62 9.57
N PHE A 116 -12.37 -2.25 8.67
CA PHE A 116 -13.52 -1.62 8.00
C PHE A 116 -14.57 -1.12 9.00
N GLN A 117 -14.90 -1.91 10.02
CA GLN A 117 -15.84 -1.47 11.07
C GLN A 117 -15.30 -0.27 11.85
N LEU A 118 -14.02 -0.30 12.21
CA LEU A 118 -13.38 0.77 12.98
C LEU A 118 -13.27 2.08 12.19
N GLU A 119 -12.89 2.04 10.91
CA GLU A 119 -12.79 3.24 10.09
C GLU A 119 -14.16 3.87 9.80
N MET A 120 -15.21 3.06 9.58
CA MET A 120 -16.57 3.57 9.39
C MET A 120 -17.07 4.26 10.67
N ALA A 121 -16.83 3.66 11.83
CA ALA A 121 -17.16 4.26 13.12
C ALA A 121 -16.40 5.58 13.34
N ALA A 122 -15.11 5.61 13.01
CA ALA A 122 -14.28 6.81 13.11
C ALA A 122 -14.75 7.93 12.17
N CYS A 123 -15.13 7.59 10.94
CA CYS A 123 -15.71 8.52 9.97
C CYS A 123 -17.01 9.12 10.51
N ALA A 124 -17.92 8.28 11.01
CA ALA A 124 -19.19 8.74 11.56
C ALA A 124 -19.00 9.66 12.78
N ALA A 125 -18.05 9.34 13.67
CA ALA A 125 -17.69 10.19 14.81
C ALA A 125 -17.14 11.55 14.35
N ALA A 126 -16.31 11.57 13.30
CA ALA A 126 -15.80 12.82 12.74
C ALA A 126 -16.89 13.69 12.12
N CYS A 127 -17.83 13.10 11.39
CA CYS A 127 -19.00 13.81 10.85
C CYS A 127 -19.87 14.42 11.95
N ARG A 128 -19.94 13.80 13.13
CA ARG A 128 -20.66 14.33 14.31
C ARG A 128 -19.84 15.32 15.13
N GLY A 129 -18.58 15.56 14.79
CA GLY A 129 -17.68 16.46 15.53
C GLY A 129 -17.13 15.87 16.84
N GLU A 130 -17.25 14.56 17.05
CA GLU A 130 -16.81 13.89 18.29
C GLU A 130 -15.28 13.68 18.32
N ARG A 131 -14.66 13.55 17.15
CA ARG A 131 -13.22 13.30 16.99
C ARG A 131 -12.74 13.85 15.63
N PRO A 132 -11.54 14.46 15.53
CA PRO A 132 -10.99 14.82 14.22
C PRO A 132 -10.60 13.59 13.39
N VAL A 133 -10.65 13.71 12.07
CA VAL A 133 -10.10 12.68 11.16
C VAL A 133 -8.57 12.62 11.37
N PRO A 134 -7.97 11.44 11.58
CA PRO A 134 -6.54 11.31 11.86
C PRO A 134 -5.65 11.50 10.62
N LEU A 135 -6.25 11.47 9.43
CA LEU A 135 -5.58 11.55 8.13
C LEU A 135 -5.94 12.86 7.43
N THR A 136 -4.99 13.40 6.66
CA THR A 136 -5.21 14.61 5.85
C THR A 136 -5.34 14.26 4.37
N LEU A 137 -5.94 15.17 3.58
CA LEU A 137 -5.94 15.03 2.12
C LEU A 137 -4.52 15.06 1.52
N ALA A 138 -3.55 15.64 2.24
CA ALA A 138 -2.16 15.61 1.82
C ALA A 138 -1.59 14.19 1.83
N ASP A 139 -2.00 13.35 2.78
CA ASP A 139 -1.56 11.95 2.86
C ASP A 139 -2.01 11.15 1.65
N ALA A 140 -3.29 11.25 1.30
CA ALA A 140 -3.85 10.63 0.09
C ALA A 140 -3.16 11.16 -1.19
N THR A 141 -2.84 12.45 -1.23
CA THR A 141 -2.16 13.07 -2.38
C THR A 141 -0.75 12.53 -2.55
N GLU A 142 0.02 12.41 -1.46
CA GLU A 142 1.37 11.85 -1.50
C GLU A 142 1.37 10.37 -1.86
N ALA A 143 0.47 9.57 -1.29
CA ALA A 143 0.33 8.15 -1.67
C ALA A 143 0.04 8.00 -3.17
N THR A 144 -0.86 8.84 -3.71
CA THR A 144 -1.17 8.88 -5.15
C THR A 144 0.06 9.22 -6.00
N ARG A 145 0.86 10.21 -5.60
CA ARG A 145 2.08 10.60 -6.34
C ARG A 145 3.10 9.47 -6.41
N ILE A 146 3.33 8.79 -5.29
CA ILE A 146 4.25 7.65 -5.22
C ILE A 146 3.73 6.52 -6.12
N GLY A 147 2.43 6.22 -6.05
CA GLY A 147 1.80 5.22 -6.92
C GLY A 147 1.91 5.55 -8.40
N GLN A 148 1.75 6.82 -8.78
CA GLN A 148 1.95 7.29 -10.16
C GLN A 148 3.40 7.12 -10.63
N ALA A 149 4.38 7.44 -9.78
CA ALA A 149 5.79 7.28 -10.11
C ALA A 149 6.18 5.79 -10.24
N ILE A 150 5.63 4.91 -9.39
CA ILE A 150 5.79 3.45 -9.52
C ILE A 150 5.23 2.98 -10.87
N THR A 151 4.01 3.38 -11.23
CA THR A 151 3.41 3.02 -12.51
C THR A 151 4.20 3.57 -13.70
N ALA A 152 4.64 4.83 -13.65
CA ALA A 152 5.46 5.43 -14.69
C ALA A 152 6.79 4.65 -14.86
N SER A 153 7.42 4.25 -13.75
CA SER A 153 8.67 3.50 -13.77
C SER A 153 8.49 2.10 -14.35
N LEU A 154 7.40 1.42 -14.03
CA LEU A 154 7.06 0.12 -14.60
C LEU A 154 6.93 0.20 -16.13
N LEU A 155 6.30 1.26 -16.63
CA LEU A 155 6.07 1.48 -18.06
C LEU A 155 7.35 1.92 -18.80
N SER A 156 8.16 2.78 -18.20
CA SER A 156 9.39 3.31 -18.83
C SER A 156 10.59 2.37 -18.70
N GLY A 157 10.55 1.45 -17.73
CA GLY A 157 11.70 0.62 -17.35
C GLY A 157 12.85 1.42 -16.72
N GLN A 158 12.61 2.68 -16.34
CA GLN A 158 13.60 3.58 -15.77
C GLN A 158 13.18 4.04 -14.38
N PRO A 159 14.12 4.45 -13.50
CA PRO A 159 13.76 5.09 -12.24
C PRO A 159 13.07 6.45 -12.48
N GLU A 160 11.97 6.69 -11.80
CA GLU A 160 11.16 7.92 -11.94
C GLU A 160 11.26 8.80 -10.68
N PRO A 161 11.44 10.13 -10.83
CA PRO A 161 11.40 11.05 -9.71
C PRO A 161 9.97 11.24 -9.19
N ILE A 162 9.83 11.45 -7.88
CA ILE A 162 8.54 11.74 -7.24
C ILE A 162 8.44 13.26 -7.08
N SER A 163 7.80 13.89 -8.06
CA SER A 163 7.66 15.35 -8.16
C SER A 163 6.81 15.93 -7.04
N THR A 164 7.32 16.94 -6.34
CA THR A 164 6.50 17.83 -5.50
C THR A 164 5.58 18.69 -6.37
N PRO A 165 4.35 19.02 -5.92
CA PRO A 165 3.47 19.88 -6.67
C PRO A 165 4.06 21.29 -6.74
N VAL A 166 3.98 21.89 -7.92
CA VAL A 166 4.03 23.35 -8.03
C VAL A 166 2.73 23.85 -7.39
N ALA A 167 2.85 24.72 -6.38
CA ALA A 167 1.68 25.35 -5.77
C ALA A 167 0.88 26.08 -6.87
N ARG A 168 -0.31 25.56 -7.21
CA ARG A 168 -1.23 26.31 -8.07
C ARG A 168 -1.71 27.51 -7.25
N GLN A 169 -1.35 28.72 -7.68
CA GLN A 169 -1.97 29.94 -7.16
C GLN A 169 -3.48 29.79 -7.31
N ARG A 170 -4.21 29.83 -6.19
CA ARG A 170 -5.67 29.87 -6.21
C ARG A 170 -6.07 31.20 -6.83
N THR A 171 -6.65 31.18 -8.03
CA THR A 171 -7.39 32.34 -8.55
C THR A 171 -8.56 32.60 -7.59
N PRO A 172 -8.73 33.82 -7.04
CA PRO A 172 -9.86 34.13 -6.19
C PRO A 172 -11.16 33.87 -6.97
N LEU A 173 -12.13 33.20 -6.33
CA LEU A 173 -13.48 33.14 -6.86
C LEU A 173 -14.02 34.57 -6.90
N ALA A 174 -14.45 35.03 -8.07
CA ALA A 174 -15.09 36.33 -8.22
C ALA A 174 -16.36 36.38 -7.35
N GLU A 175 -16.49 37.40 -6.51
CA GLU A 175 -17.70 37.65 -5.75
C GLU A 175 -18.88 37.96 -6.70
N PRO A 176 -20.08 37.40 -6.45
CA PRO A 176 -21.24 37.71 -7.26
C PRO A 176 -21.70 39.16 -7.02
N ALA A 177 -22.05 39.84 -8.13
CA ALA A 177 -22.52 41.22 -8.17
C ALA A 177 -23.96 41.39 -7.63
#